data_AF-A0A552AIL9-F1
#
_entry.id   AF-A0A552AIL9-F1
#
_cell.length_a   1.000
_cell.length_b   1.000
_cell.length_c   1.000
_cell.angle_alpha   90.00
_cell.angle_beta   90.00
_cell.angle_gamma   90.00
#
_symmetry.space_group_name_H-M   'P 1'
#
loop_
_entity.id
_entity.type
_entity.pdbx_description
1 polymer ?
#
loop_
_entity_poly.entity_id
_entity_poly.type
_entity_poly.pdbx_seq_one_letter_code
_entity_poly.pdbx_strand_id
1 'polypeptide(L)'
;MNSSSNLNNLVQNWLVKQLADQLSLDAKTINVTEPLTRYGLDSIDAVTMVGDLEDWVGQELPSTLFWDYSTIEKASLFLVENYDLSNLSGEETPAEVAPVAEKAEPAVSGGKGWSLFGRR
;
A
#
# COMPACT_ATOMS: atom_id res chain seq x y z
N MET A 1 0.18 -5.06 28.21
CA MET A 1 1.44 -5.55 27.61
C MET A 1 1.28 -6.12 26.20
N ASN A 2 0.18 -5.89 25.46
CA ASN A 2 -0.04 -6.60 24.18
C ASN A 2 -0.24 -5.69 22.95
N SER A 3 -0.26 -4.36 23.09
CA SER A 3 -0.61 -3.46 21.98
C SER A 3 0.45 -3.47 20.86
N SER A 4 1.73 -3.43 21.20
CA SER A 4 2.82 -3.44 20.21
C SER A 4 2.90 -4.76 19.43
N SER A 5 2.68 -5.90 20.11
CA SER A 5 2.64 -7.20 19.44
C SER A 5 1.44 -7.35 18.51
N ASN A 6 0.29 -6.74 18.87
CA ASN A 6 -0.87 -6.72 17.99
C ASN A 6 -0.62 -5.86 16.74
N LEU A 7 -0.10 -4.64 16.93
CA LEU A 7 0.28 -3.76 15.82
C LEU A 7 1.30 -4.43 14.88
N ASN A 8 2.31 -5.09 15.44
CA ASN A 8 3.28 -5.81 14.63
C ASN A 8 2.61 -6.88 13.75
N ASN A 9 1.73 -7.70 14.32
CA ASN A 9 0.98 -8.69 13.54
C ASN A 9 0.05 -8.07 12.48
N LEU A 10 -0.60 -6.95 12.79
CA LEU A 10 -1.44 -6.22 11.82
C LEU A 10 -0.63 -5.75 10.62
N VAL A 11 0.52 -5.13 10.87
CA VAL A 11 1.43 -4.66 9.82
C VAL A 11 1.98 -5.85 9.02
N GLN A 12 2.39 -6.94 9.68
CA GLN A 12 2.87 -8.13 8.95
C GLN A 12 1.79 -8.71 8.04
N ASN A 13 0.55 -8.84 8.54
CA ASN A 13 -0.57 -9.37 7.76
C ASN A 13 -0.90 -8.47 6.56
N TRP A 14 -0.87 -7.15 6.75
CA TRP A 14 -1.07 -6.20 5.67
C TRP A 14 0.03 -6.34 4.61
N LEU A 15 1.30 -6.39 5.01
CA LEU A 15 2.43 -6.54 4.09
C LEU A 15 2.40 -7.86 3.32
N VAL A 16 2.04 -8.97 3.98
CA VAL A 16 1.87 -10.27 3.32
C VAL A 16 0.77 -10.20 2.26
N LYS A 17 -0.37 -9.59 2.59
CA LYS A 17 -1.49 -9.45 1.66
C LYS A 17 -1.10 -8.57 0.47
N GLN A 18 -0.51 -7.41 0.73
CA GLN A 18 -0.12 -6.48 -0.33
C GLN A 18 0.93 -7.10 -1.28
N LEU A 19 1.89 -7.85 -0.73
CA LEU A 19 2.88 -8.56 -1.53
C LEU A 19 2.26 -9.70 -2.35
N ALA A 20 1.33 -10.46 -1.77
CA ALA A 20 0.60 -11.52 -2.45
C ALA A 20 -0.23 -10.96 -3.61
N ASP A 21 -0.94 -9.86 -3.39
CA ASP A 21 -1.79 -9.21 -4.38
C ASP A 21 -0.94 -8.61 -5.51
N GLN A 22 0.13 -7.89 -5.20
CA GLN A 22 1.00 -7.24 -6.19
C GLN A 22 1.76 -8.25 -7.06
N LEU A 23 2.25 -9.34 -6.48
CA LEU A 23 3.04 -10.35 -7.19
C LEU A 23 2.22 -11.57 -7.63
N SER A 24 0.89 -11.56 -7.42
CA SER A 24 -0.01 -12.68 -7.74
C SER A 24 0.45 -14.00 -7.10
N LEU A 25 0.88 -13.96 -5.85
CA LEU A 25 1.33 -15.12 -5.06
C LEU A 25 0.24 -15.58 -4.09
N ASP A 26 0.32 -16.83 -3.63
CA ASP A 26 -0.49 -17.26 -2.48
C ASP A 26 0.14 -16.72 -1.20
N ALA A 27 -0.61 -15.96 -0.40
CA ALA A 27 -0.18 -15.42 0.89
C ALA A 27 0.44 -16.48 1.82
N LYS A 28 0.01 -17.75 1.73
CA LYS A 28 0.55 -18.86 2.53
C LYS A 28 1.98 -19.25 2.16
N THR A 29 2.44 -18.86 0.98
CA THR A 29 3.81 -19.13 0.50
C THR A 29 4.81 -18.05 0.92
N ILE A 30 4.32 -16.93 1.45
CA ILE A 30 5.12 -15.81 1.89
C ILE A 30 5.58 -16.04 3.33
N ASN A 31 6.87 -16.24 3.51
CA ASN A 31 7.55 -16.23 4.80
C ASN A 31 8.02 -14.81 5.16
N VAL A 32 7.59 -14.34 6.33
CA VAL A 32 7.87 -12.98 6.84
C VAL A 32 9.34 -12.72 7.16
N THR A 33 10.14 -13.78 7.32
CA THR A 33 11.59 -13.71 7.62
C THR A 33 12.46 -13.76 6.37
N GLU A 34 11.88 -14.01 5.20
CA GLU A 34 12.61 -14.06 3.93
C GLU A 34 12.71 -12.68 3.27
N PRO A 35 13.79 -12.40 2.53
CA PRO A 35 13.92 -11.17 1.77
C PRO A 35 12.80 -11.01 0.75
N LEU A 36 12.20 -9.82 0.66
CA LEU A 36 11.11 -9.51 -0.27
C LEU A 36 11.50 -9.72 -1.74
N THR A 37 12.77 -9.45 -2.07
CA THR A 37 13.34 -9.66 -3.41
C THR A 37 13.34 -11.13 -3.84
N ARG A 38 13.27 -12.09 -2.89
CA ARG A 38 13.15 -13.53 -3.19
C ARG A 38 11.82 -13.86 -3.85
N TYR A 39 10.78 -13.08 -3.57
CA TYR A 39 9.45 -13.25 -4.17
C TYR A 39 9.31 -12.55 -5.53
N GLY A 40 10.34 -11.79 -5.95
CA GLY A 40 10.32 -11.03 -7.20
C GLY A 40 9.98 -9.55 -7.04
N LEU A 41 9.91 -9.03 -5.80
CA LEU A 41 9.70 -7.59 -5.57
C LEU A 41 10.84 -6.77 -6.19
N ASP A 42 10.49 -5.89 -7.13
CA ASP A 42 11.43 -4.98 -7.78
C ASP A 42 11.34 -3.53 -7.25
N SER A 43 12.08 -2.62 -7.87
CA SER A 43 12.13 -1.22 -7.41
C SER A 43 10.82 -0.46 -7.57
N ILE A 44 10.04 -0.73 -8.63
CA ILE A 44 8.78 -0.04 -8.90
C ILE A 44 7.70 -0.59 -7.99
N ASP A 45 7.65 -1.92 -7.88
CA ASP A 45 6.73 -2.64 -7.00
C ASP A 45 6.91 -2.20 -5.55
N ALA A 46 8.15 -2.07 -5.10
CA ALA A 46 8.41 -1.70 -3.72
C ALA A 46 8.06 -0.24 -3.42
N VAL A 47 8.35 0.71 -4.33
CA VAL A 47 7.94 2.12 -4.16
C VAL A 47 6.42 2.25 -4.13
N THR A 48 5.73 1.50 -4.99
CA THR A 48 4.26 1.44 -5.00
C THR A 48 3.73 0.91 -3.67
N MET A 49 4.30 -0.20 -3.19
CA MET A 49 3.93 -0.81 -1.92
C MET A 49 4.24 0.09 -0.71
N VAL A 50 5.31 0.90 -0.75
CA VAL A 50 5.58 1.91 0.29
C VAL A 50 4.51 2.99 0.27
N GLY A 51 4.11 3.49 -0.91
CA GLY A 51 3.03 4.50 -1.00
C GLY A 51 1.70 3.99 -0.45
N ASP A 52 1.30 2.77 -0.81
CA ASP A 52 0.09 2.14 -0.26
C ASP A 52 0.18 1.97 1.27
N LEU A 53 1.38 1.70 1.78
CA LEU A 53 1.63 1.55 3.20
C LEU A 53 1.54 2.90 3.92
N GLU A 54 2.10 3.97 3.34
CA GLU A 54 1.98 5.36 3.84
C GLU A 54 0.52 5.76 3.99
N ASP A 55 -0.29 5.52 2.96
CA ASP A 55 -1.72 5.82 2.97
C ASP A 55 -2.47 5.03 4.03
N TRP A 56 -2.12 3.74 4.22
CA TRP A 56 -2.76 2.89 5.22
C TRP A 56 -2.39 3.26 6.65
N VAL A 57 -1.10 3.51 6.92
CA VAL A 57 -0.65 3.86 8.28
C VAL A 57 -0.86 5.34 8.61
N GLY A 58 -1.04 6.20 7.60
CA GLY A 58 -1.20 7.64 7.75
C GLY A 58 0.09 8.36 8.17
N GLN A 59 1.25 7.84 7.78
CA GLN A 59 2.57 8.38 8.11
C GLN A 59 3.45 8.42 6.85
N GLU A 60 4.39 9.35 6.80
CA GLU A 60 5.40 9.42 5.73
C GLU A 60 6.51 8.40 5.99
N LEU A 61 6.79 7.55 5.01
CA LEU A 61 7.73 6.44 5.10
C LEU A 61 8.89 6.62 4.12
N PRO A 62 10.10 6.14 4.48
CA PRO A 62 11.22 6.20 3.56
C PRO A 62 10.96 5.30 2.34
N SER A 63 11.17 5.83 1.14
CA SER A 63 11.08 5.05 -0.10
C SER A 63 12.06 3.85 -0.15
N THR A 64 13.08 3.87 0.69
CA THR A 64 14.08 2.80 0.86
C THR A 64 13.68 1.77 1.91
N LEU A 65 12.48 1.84 2.50
CA LEU A 65 12.03 0.97 3.59
C LEU A 65 12.35 -0.51 3.35
N PHE A 66 12.04 -1.02 2.16
CA PHE A 66 12.25 -2.43 1.80
C PHE A 66 13.69 -2.79 1.40
N TRP A 67 14.59 -1.80 1.29
CA TRP A 67 16.03 -2.01 1.12
C TRP A 67 16.71 -2.07 2.48
N ASP A 68 16.34 -1.17 3.37
CA ASP A 68 16.88 -1.08 4.73
C ASP A 68 16.34 -2.20 5.62
N TYR A 69 15.07 -2.55 5.44
CA TYR A 69 14.34 -3.58 6.18
C TYR A 69 13.77 -4.62 5.21
N SER A 70 14.67 -5.43 4.65
CA SER A 70 14.38 -6.32 3.52
C SER A 70 13.38 -7.45 3.77
N THR A 71 12.84 -7.59 4.97
CA THR A 71 11.89 -8.65 5.34
C THR A 71 10.65 -8.03 5.99
N ILE A 72 9.51 -8.71 5.89
CA ILE A 72 8.24 -8.26 6.50
C ILE A 72 8.38 -8.12 8.02
N GLU A 73 9.09 -9.07 8.66
CA GLU A 73 9.38 -9.01 10.09
C GLU A 73 10.17 -7.75 10.47
N LYS A 74 11.24 -7.43 9.73
CA LYS A 74 12.08 -6.25 10.03
C LYS A 74 11.33 -4.95 9.76
N ALA A 75 10.61 -4.87 8.64
CA ALA A 75 9.85 -3.68 8.28
C ALA A 75 8.74 -3.41 9.31
N SER A 76 7.98 -4.44 9.69
CA SER A 76 6.93 -4.32 10.71
C SER A 76 7.47 -3.92 12.08
N LEU A 77 8.63 -4.44 12.49
CA LEU A 77 9.26 -4.07 13.74
C LEU A 77 9.69 -2.59 13.71
N PHE A 78 10.36 -2.18 12.64
CA PHE A 78 10.78 -0.79 12.45
C PHE A 78 9.59 0.18 12.51
N LEU A 79 8.48 -0.14 11.86
CA LEU A 79 7.29 0.73 11.87
C LEU A 79 6.71 0.88 13.28
N VAL A 80 6.55 -0.22 14.02
CA VAL A 80 6.01 -0.19 15.39
C VAL A 80 6.94 0.54 16.36
N GLU A 81 8.24 0.52 16.12
CA GLU A 81 9.24 1.18 16.99
C GLU A 81 9.39 2.69 16.71
N ASN A 82 9.18 3.12 15.47
CA ASN A 82 9.54 4.48 15.03
C ASN A 82 8.33 5.37 14.67
N TYR A 83 7.13 4.80 14.55
CA TYR A 83 5.93 5.52 14.13
C TYR A 83 4.77 5.31 15.10
N ASP A 84 3.89 6.32 15.19
CA ASP A 84 2.63 6.21 15.92
C ASP A 84 1.58 5.51 15.05
N LEU A 85 1.35 4.23 15.33
CA LEU A 85 0.38 3.38 14.63
C LEU A 85 -0.91 3.17 15.44
N SER A 86 -1.22 4.08 16.37
CA SER A 86 -2.38 3.94 17.26
C SER A 86 -3.72 3.90 16.51
N ASN A 87 -3.79 4.50 15.31
CA ASN A 87 -4.93 4.42 14.41
C ASN A 87 -5.28 2.98 14.00
N LEU A 88 -4.27 2.13 13.79
CA LEU A 88 -4.46 0.73 13.37
C LEU A 88 -5.02 -0.15 14.49
N SER A 89 -4.85 0.26 15.76
CA SER A 89 -5.37 -0.50 16.91
C SER A 89 -6.88 -0.31 17.13
N GLY A 90 -7.52 0.63 16.42
CA GLY A 90 -8.91 1.05 16.67
C GLY A 90 -9.95 0.60 15.65
N GLU A 91 -9.56 0.00 14.51
CA GLU A 91 -10.51 -0.31 13.43
C GLU A 91 -11.01 -1.76 13.44
N GLU A 92 -11.97 -2.03 14.34
CA GLU A 92 -13.11 -2.89 13.98
C GLU A 92 -14.36 -1.99 13.87
N THR A 93 -14.54 -1.30 12.76
CA THR A 93 -15.80 -1.30 11.97
C THR A 93 -15.72 -0.38 10.74
N PRO A 94 -16.40 -0.75 9.64
CA PRO A 94 -16.19 -0.19 8.31
C PRO A 94 -16.72 1.24 8.19
N ALA A 95 -15.92 2.16 7.65
CA ALA A 95 -16.47 3.19 6.78
C ALA A 95 -16.93 2.46 5.50
N GLU A 96 -18.22 2.14 5.33
CA GLU A 96 -19.23 3.09 4.88
C GLU A 96 -18.62 4.13 3.91
N VAL A 97 -17.99 3.64 2.85
CA VAL A 97 -18.06 4.31 1.54
C VAL A 97 -19.52 4.29 1.11
N ALA A 98 -20.30 5.19 1.71
CA ALA A 98 -21.58 5.62 1.21
C ALA A 98 -21.41 6.00 -0.28
N PRO A 99 -22.41 5.66 -1.11
CA PRO A 99 -22.28 5.68 -2.55
C PRO A 99 -21.99 7.10 -3.03
N VAL A 100 -21.08 7.23 -3.99
CA VAL A 100 -21.06 8.38 -4.89
C VAL A 100 -22.39 8.38 -5.63
N ALA A 101 -23.36 9.06 -5.04
CA ALA A 101 -24.57 9.49 -5.70
C ALA A 101 -24.17 10.61 -6.66
N GLU A 102 -24.23 10.25 -7.93
CA GLU A 102 -25.02 10.97 -8.92
C GLU A 102 -24.62 12.41 -9.24
N LYS A 103 -23.86 12.54 -10.32
CA LYS A 103 -24.13 13.61 -11.29
C LYS A 103 -24.53 12.97 -12.61
N ALA A 104 -25.82 12.75 -12.77
CA ALA A 104 -26.42 12.55 -14.06
C ALA A 104 -26.41 13.86 -14.87
N GLU A 105 -26.47 13.67 -16.19
CA GLU A 105 -26.96 14.57 -17.25
C GLU A 105 -25.92 15.37 -18.08
N PRO A 106 -26.18 15.60 -19.38
CA PRO A 106 -26.22 14.60 -20.44
C PRO A 106 -25.40 15.03 -21.69
N ALA A 107 -25.37 14.16 -22.69
CA ALA A 107 -24.65 14.30 -23.96
C ALA A 107 -24.81 15.64 -24.70
N VAL A 108 -23.73 16.12 -25.34
CA VAL A 108 -23.84 16.79 -26.64
C VAL A 108 -22.62 16.54 -27.54
N SER A 109 -22.96 16.27 -28.80
CA SER A 109 -22.15 16.04 -29.97
C SER A 109 -21.46 17.31 -30.50
N GLY A 110 -20.31 17.13 -31.16
CA GLY A 110 -19.64 18.14 -32.00
C GLY A 110 -18.12 18.01 -31.81
N GLY A 111 -17.29 17.68 -32.79
CA GLY A 111 -17.28 18.13 -34.17
C GLY A 111 -15.99 18.92 -34.42
N LYS A 112 -14.97 18.23 -34.94
CA LYS A 112 -13.77 18.72 -35.67
C LYS A 112 -12.91 19.84 -35.04
N GLY A 113 -11.60 19.54 -34.98
CA GLY A 113 -10.56 20.46 -35.44
C GLY A 113 -9.84 21.28 -34.38
N TRP A 114 -8.60 20.90 -34.07
CA TRP A 114 -7.41 21.71 -34.35
C TRP A 114 -6.15 20.86 -34.11
N SER A 115 -5.55 20.35 -35.18
CA SER A 115 -4.19 19.79 -35.16
C SER A 115 -3.18 20.91 -34.85
N LEU A 116 -2.52 20.89 -33.68
CA LEU A 116 -1.44 21.82 -33.31
C LEU A 116 -0.10 21.16 -32.98
N PHE A 117 0.20 20.00 -33.57
CA PHE A 117 1.57 19.48 -33.57
C PHE A 117 2.23 19.71 -34.93
N GLY A 118 3.20 20.62 -34.98
CA GLY A 118 4.05 20.80 -36.17
C GLY A 118 4.72 22.16 -36.27
N ARG A 119 5.45 22.58 -35.24
CA ARG A 119 6.35 23.74 -35.30
C ARG A 119 7.72 23.25 -35.79
N ARG A 120 7.97 23.25 -37.11
CA ARG A 120 9.30 23.53 -37.70
C ARG A 120 9.23 23.66 -39.23
#